data_AF-A0AAW0MAF9-F1
#
_entry.id   AF-A0AAW0MAF9-F1
#
_cell.length_a   1.000
_cell.length_b   1.000
_cell.length_c   1.000
_cell.angle_alpha   90.00
_cell.angle_beta   90.00
_cell.angle_gamma   90.00
#
_symmetry.space_group_name_H-M   'P 1'
#
loop_
_entity.id
_entity.type
_entity.pdbx_description
1 polymer ?
#
loop_
_entity_poly.entity_id
_entity_poly.type
_entity_poly.pdbx_seq_one_letter_code
_entity_poly.pdbx_strand_id
1 'polypeptide(L)'
;MLHGQGYIHDGKVRKINQNIQNVQEYWQSYRNVQELKTAGIHLKRGKNCYLSEIKFTKQFLFRGQLHLPPIVVDDSTRPKFLNLIAYERCLDFENDFGVTSYISFLDSLIDEAYDILHNFLGSDEEVAKLFNEIGTDLVPNIEIYKDVRSEIQKHYESKWMTWIAQVFHDHFSSPWTFIAFFGALLALALTITQTWYAVNSPPGPCDNFCKT
;
A
#
# COMPACT_ATOMS: atom_id res chain seq x y z
N MET A 1 -38.78 6.20 39.30
CA MET A 1 -37.81 6.59 38.27
C MET A 1 -36.61 5.67 38.40
N LEU A 2 -36.49 4.66 37.52
CA LEU A 2 -35.32 3.80 37.48
C LEU A 2 -34.42 4.27 36.33
N HIS A 3 -33.19 4.63 36.69
CA HIS A 3 -32.10 4.98 35.81
C HIS A 3 -31.64 3.70 35.08
N GLY A 4 -31.85 3.62 33.76
CA GLY A 4 -31.32 2.56 32.91
C GLY A 4 -30.28 3.13 31.96
N GLN A 5 -29.02 3.28 32.41
CA GLN A 5 -27.91 3.56 31.50
C GLN A 5 -27.53 2.28 30.76
N GLY A 6 -27.36 2.41 29.44
CA GLY A 6 -27.22 1.31 28.50
C GLY A 6 -25.96 0.49 28.69
N TYR A 7 -26.16 -0.80 28.95
CA TYR A 7 -25.14 -1.84 28.79
C TYR A 7 -25.18 -2.34 27.33
N ILE A 8 -24.68 -1.54 26.39
CA ILE A 8 -24.41 -2.03 25.04
C ILE A 8 -23.11 -2.84 25.07
N HIS A 9 -23.28 -4.15 25.25
CA HIS A 9 -22.40 -5.27 24.89
C HIS A 9 -20.91 -4.94 24.63
N ASP A 10 -20.12 -5.05 25.69
CA ASP A 10 -18.65 -5.20 25.64
C ASP A 10 -18.21 -6.31 24.67
N GLY A 11 -18.99 -7.40 24.55
CA GLY A 11 -18.76 -8.46 23.56
C GLY A 11 -18.92 -8.01 22.09
N LYS A 12 -19.76 -7.01 21.81
CA LYS A 12 -19.94 -6.43 20.47
C LYS A 12 -18.78 -5.49 20.16
N VAL A 13 -18.35 -4.70 21.14
CA VAL A 13 -17.17 -3.82 21.04
C VAL A 13 -15.89 -4.63 20.83
N ARG A 14 -15.70 -5.74 21.55
CA ARG A 14 -14.55 -6.64 21.33
C ARG A 14 -14.55 -7.27 19.95
N LYS A 15 -15.70 -7.71 19.45
CA LYS A 15 -15.82 -8.29 18.09
C LYS A 15 -15.58 -7.23 17.00
N ILE A 16 -16.04 -6.00 17.22
CA ILE A 16 -15.76 -4.86 16.36
C ILE A 16 -14.27 -4.51 16.42
N ASN A 17 -13.66 -4.46 17.60
CA ASN A 17 -12.22 -4.18 17.73
C ASN A 17 -11.35 -5.29 17.15
N GLN A 18 -11.75 -6.56 17.26
CA GLN A 18 -11.08 -7.67 16.59
C GLN A 18 -11.25 -7.61 15.07
N ASN A 19 -12.45 -7.27 14.57
CA ASN A 19 -12.67 -7.07 13.14
C ASN A 19 -11.91 -5.83 12.61
N ILE A 20 -11.84 -4.75 13.38
CA ILE A 20 -11.08 -3.55 13.05
C ILE A 20 -9.59 -3.87 13.08
N GLN A 21 -9.08 -4.56 14.11
CA GLN A 21 -7.68 -5.00 14.16
C GLN A 21 -7.33 -5.96 13.03
N ASN A 22 -8.21 -6.91 12.70
CA ASN A 22 -8.05 -7.79 11.54
C ASN A 22 -8.01 -6.94 10.27
N VAL A 23 -8.99 -6.06 10.03
CA VAL A 23 -9.01 -5.13 8.89
C VAL A 23 -7.74 -4.27 8.86
N GLN A 24 -7.22 -3.85 10.01
CA GLN A 24 -6.02 -3.02 10.15
C GLN A 24 -4.72 -3.80 9.89
N GLU A 25 -4.71 -5.11 10.17
CA GLU A 25 -3.65 -6.06 9.81
C GLU A 25 -3.60 -6.32 8.29
N TYR A 26 -4.69 -6.03 7.56
CA TYR A 26 -4.77 -6.17 6.09
C TYR A 26 -4.31 -4.96 5.29
N TRP A 27 -4.11 -3.79 5.93
CA TRP A 27 -3.54 -2.63 5.25
C TRP A 27 -2.04 -2.79 5.13
N GLN A 28 -1.63 -3.32 3.98
CA GLN A 28 -0.24 -3.27 3.55
C GLN A 28 0.21 -1.80 3.55
N SER A 29 1.32 -1.51 4.22
CA SER A 29 1.83 -0.14 4.30
C SER A 29 2.47 0.31 2.99
N TYR A 30 2.83 -0.66 2.14
CA TYR A 30 3.31 -0.41 0.80
C TYR A 30 2.14 -0.14 -0.15
N ARG A 31 2.29 0.88 -1.00
CA ARG A 31 1.22 1.37 -1.89
C ARG A 31 1.22 0.70 -3.26
N ASN A 32 2.36 0.18 -3.71
CA ASN A 32 2.53 -0.48 -4.99
C ASN A 32 3.82 -1.32 -4.99
N VAL A 33 4.06 -2.05 -6.09
CA VAL A 33 5.27 -2.85 -6.27
C VAL A 33 6.55 -2.03 -6.30
N GLN A 34 6.49 -0.78 -6.73
CA GLN A 34 7.68 0.06 -6.77
C GLN A 34 8.24 0.30 -5.37
N GLU A 35 7.37 0.44 -4.37
CA GLU A 35 7.77 0.49 -2.97
C GLU A 35 8.38 -0.84 -2.50
N LEU A 36 7.84 -1.98 -2.95
CA LEU A 36 8.44 -3.30 -2.68
C LEU A 36 9.84 -3.43 -3.29
N LYS A 37 10.02 -3.06 -4.56
CA LYS A 37 11.32 -3.05 -5.25
C LYS A 37 12.31 -2.13 -4.53
N THR A 38 11.88 -0.93 -4.14
CA THR A 38 12.69 0.04 -3.39
C THR A 38 13.09 -0.51 -2.02
N ALA A 39 12.22 -1.27 -1.36
CA ALA A 39 12.53 -2.00 -0.13
C ALA A 39 13.40 -3.26 -0.35
N GLY A 40 13.84 -3.53 -1.58
CA GLY A 40 14.71 -4.65 -1.94
C GLY A 40 13.96 -5.98 -2.09
N ILE A 41 12.64 -5.95 -2.24
CA ILE A 41 11.80 -7.12 -2.51
C ILE A 41 11.66 -7.26 -4.03
N HIS A 42 12.14 -8.38 -4.57
CA HIS A 42 12.12 -8.65 -6.00
C HIS A 42 11.13 -9.76 -6.29
N LEU A 43 10.32 -9.56 -7.32
CA LEU A 43 9.42 -10.57 -7.85
C LEU A 43 10.25 -11.65 -8.56
N LYS A 44 9.90 -12.90 -8.34
CA LYS A 44 10.51 -14.05 -9.01
C LYS A 44 9.47 -15.04 -9.45
N ARG A 45 9.79 -15.72 -10.54
CA ARG A 45 9.02 -16.87 -11.00
C ARG A 45 9.22 -18.06 -10.05
N GLY A 46 8.11 -18.61 -9.58
CA GLY A 46 8.02 -19.88 -8.87
C GLY A 46 8.34 -21.05 -9.79
N LYS A 47 8.65 -22.22 -9.21
CA LYS A 47 9.00 -23.42 -9.98
C LYS A 47 7.78 -24.14 -10.56
N ASN A 48 6.59 -23.83 -10.05
CA ASN A 48 5.38 -24.60 -10.20
C ASN A 48 4.21 -23.64 -10.43
N CYS A 49 3.19 -24.11 -11.13
CA CYS A 49 2.04 -23.31 -11.58
C CYS A 49 0.86 -23.31 -10.59
N TYR A 50 1.04 -23.83 -9.37
CA TYR A 50 -0.02 -23.85 -8.37
C TYR A 50 -0.24 -22.46 -7.78
N LEU A 51 -1.48 -21.95 -7.85
CA LEU A 51 -1.84 -20.62 -7.33
C LEU A 51 -1.56 -20.48 -5.83
N SER A 52 -1.59 -21.57 -5.08
CA SER A 52 -1.27 -21.62 -3.64
C SER A 52 0.22 -21.49 -3.33
N GLU A 53 1.11 -21.59 -4.31
CA GLU A 53 2.57 -21.54 -4.09
C GLU A 53 3.18 -20.14 -4.26
N ILE A 54 2.49 -19.14 -3.73
CA ILE A 54 3.10 -17.83 -3.49
C ILE A 54 3.96 -17.93 -2.24
N LYS A 55 5.24 -17.56 -2.34
CA LYS A 55 6.19 -17.68 -1.21
C LYS A 55 7.07 -16.45 -1.12
N PHE A 56 7.11 -15.83 0.05
CA PHE A 56 8.12 -14.83 0.36
C PHE A 56 9.37 -15.53 0.93
N THR A 57 10.55 -15.05 0.55
CA THR A 57 11.81 -15.57 1.09
C THR A 57 12.74 -14.41 1.37
N LYS A 58 13.06 -14.23 2.66
CA LYS A 58 14.10 -13.30 3.07
C LYS A 58 15.47 -13.81 2.64
N GLN A 59 16.28 -12.93 2.07
CA GLN A 59 17.62 -13.24 1.58
C GLN A 59 18.70 -12.54 2.40
N PHE A 60 19.94 -12.86 2.05
CA PHE A 60 21.11 -12.17 2.58
C PHE A 60 21.09 -10.68 2.22
N LEU A 61 21.67 -9.84 3.10
CA LEU A 61 21.76 -8.39 2.92
C LEU A 61 20.43 -7.75 2.53
N PHE A 62 19.42 -7.94 3.37
CA PHE A 62 18.21 -7.14 3.34
C PHE A 62 17.32 -7.27 2.10
N ARG A 63 17.60 -8.24 1.24
CA ARG A 63 16.79 -8.53 0.06
C ARG A 63 15.64 -9.47 0.42
N GLY A 64 14.52 -9.31 -0.26
CA GLY A 64 13.40 -10.25 -0.23
C GLY A 64 13.13 -10.77 -1.64
N GLN A 65 12.63 -12.00 -1.74
CA GLN A 65 12.11 -12.54 -2.99
C GLN A 65 10.68 -13.00 -2.81
N LEU A 66 9.79 -12.42 -3.59
CA LEU A 66 8.40 -12.85 -3.70
C LEU A 66 8.28 -13.78 -4.91
N HIS A 67 8.14 -15.08 -4.64
CA HIS A 67 7.96 -16.09 -5.67
C HIS A 67 6.48 -16.18 -6.02
N LEU A 68 6.19 -16.05 -7.31
CA LEU A 68 4.85 -16.09 -7.87
C LEU A 68 4.74 -17.20 -8.92
N PRO A 69 3.63 -17.95 -8.94
CA PRO A 69 3.36 -18.93 -9.98
C PRO A 69 3.47 -18.29 -11.36
N PRO A 70 4.22 -18.89 -12.31
CA PRO A 70 4.26 -18.42 -13.68
C PRO A 70 2.89 -18.54 -14.34
N ILE A 71 2.47 -17.48 -15.03
CA ILE A 71 1.25 -17.47 -15.83
C ILE A 71 1.57 -17.07 -17.26
N VAL A 72 1.00 -17.82 -18.20
CA VAL A 72 0.93 -17.44 -19.60
C VAL A 72 -0.34 -16.63 -19.80
N VAL A 73 -0.19 -15.41 -20.28
CA VAL A 73 -1.29 -14.47 -20.49
C VAL A 73 -1.55 -14.37 -21.99
N ASP A 74 -2.69 -14.88 -22.43
CA ASP A 74 -3.15 -14.87 -23.83
C ASP A 74 -4.63 -14.46 -23.89
N ASP A 75 -5.20 -14.40 -25.10
CA ASP A 75 -6.61 -14.02 -25.32
C ASP A 75 -7.61 -14.90 -24.57
N SER A 76 -7.23 -16.13 -24.21
CA SER A 76 -8.07 -17.06 -23.45
C SER A 76 -7.97 -16.87 -21.93
N THR A 77 -6.98 -16.12 -21.44
CA THR A 77 -6.77 -15.91 -20.00
C THR A 77 -7.95 -15.21 -19.35
N ARG A 78 -8.53 -14.18 -19.99
CA ARG A 78 -9.72 -13.48 -19.49
C ARG A 78 -10.92 -14.42 -19.29
N PRO A 79 -11.43 -15.11 -20.33
CA PRO A 79 -12.60 -15.97 -20.16
C PRO A 79 -12.33 -17.13 -19.20
N LYS A 80 -11.10 -17.68 -19.15
CA LYS A 80 -10.73 -18.72 -18.18
C LYS A 80 -10.90 -18.24 -16.74
N PHE A 81 -10.31 -17.09 -16.39
CA PHE A 81 -10.39 -16.57 -15.03
C PHE A 81 -11.81 -16.15 -14.64
N LEU A 82 -12.56 -15.51 -15.54
CA LEU A 82 -13.96 -15.16 -15.27
C LEU A 82 -14.84 -16.40 -15.04
N ASN A 83 -14.64 -17.45 -15.82
CA ASN A 83 -15.37 -18.72 -15.63
C ASN A 83 -14.99 -19.38 -14.29
N LEU A 84 -13.71 -19.35 -13.91
CA LEU A 84 -13.27 -19.87 -12.62
C LEU A 84 -13.84 -19.04 -11.46
N ILE A 85 -13.80 -17.71 -11.51
CA ILE A 85 -14.41 -16.85 -10.49
C ILE A 85 -15.92 -17.11 -10.39
N ALA A 86 -16.61 -17.23 -11.53
CA ALA A 86 -18.04 -17.55 -11.56
C ALA A 86 -18.32 -18.90 -10.92
N TYR A 87 -17.48 -19.90 -11.20
CA TYR A 87 -17.50 -21.18 -10.52
C TYR A 87 -17.35 -20.96 -9.01
N GLU A 88 -16.28 -20.32 -8.54
CA GLU A 88 -16.01 -20.08 -7.11
C GLU A 88 -17.15 -19.37 -6.35
N ARG A 89 -17.98 -18.58 -7.03
CA ARG A 89 -19.12 -17.87 -6.44
C ARG A 89 -20.41 -18.68 -6.37
N CYS A 90 -20.48 -19.85 -7.00
CA CYS A 90 -21.65 -20.71 -6.91
C CYS A 90 -21.80 -21.26 -5.48
N LEU A 91 -23.01 -21.17 -4.93
CA LEU A 91 -23.30 -21.55 -3.53
C LEU A 91 -23.34 -23.07 -3.30
N ASP A 92 -23.26 -23.87 -4.37
CA ASP A 92 -23.48 -25.32 -4.33
C ASP A 92 -22.23 -26.14 -3.98
N PHE A 93 -21.08 -25.50 -3.73
CA PHE A 93 -19.87 -26.21 -3.31
C PHE A 93 -19.01 -25.39 -2.35
N GLU A 94 -18.32 -26.08 -1.43
CA GLU A 94 -17.33 -25.44 -0.57
C GLU A 94 -16.11 -25.04 -1.41
N ASN A 95 -15.81 -23.76 -1.42
CA ASN A 95 -14.66 -23.20 -2.10
C ASN A 95 -13.91 -22.23 -1.18
N ASP A 96 -12.59 -22.21 -1.29
CA ASP A 96 -11.73 -21.33 -0.50
C ASP A 96 -11.51 -19.94 -1.14
N PHE A 97 -12.04 -19.71 -2.35
CA PHE A 97 -11.82 -18.50 -3.17
C PHE A 97 -10.35 -18.35 -3.59
N GLY A 98 -9.62 -19.45 -3.80
CA GLY A 98 -8.23 -19.43 -4.23
C GLY A 98 -7.95 -18.63 -5.50
N VAL A 99 -8.78 -18.76 -6.54
CA VAL A 99 -8.60 -18.03 -7.81
C VAL A 99 -8.86 -16.54 -7.61
N THR A 100 -9.97 -16.20 -6.95
CA THR A 100 -10.32 -14.82 -6.60
C THR A 100 -9.21 -14.17 -5.77
N SER A 101 -8.71 -14.87 -4.76
CA SER A 101 -7.63 -14.39 -3.88
C SER A 101 -6.33 -14.18 -4.62
N TYR A 102 -6.01 -15.08 -5.54
CA TYR A 102 -4.83 -14.99 -6.38
C TYR A 102 -4.90 -13.78 -7.31
N ILE A 103 -6.04 -13.57 -7.97
CA ILE A 103 -6.23 -12.42 -8.88
C ILE A 103 -6.15 -11.11 -8.10
N SER A 104 -6.81 -11.00 -6.95
CA SER A 104 -6.69 -9.81 -6.10
C SER A 104 -5.26 -9.59 -5.57
N PHE A 105 -4.47 -10.65 -5.36
CA PHE A 105 -3.06 -10.50 -5.02
C PHE A 105 -2.24 -10.00 -6.22
N LEU A 106 -2.44 -10.56 -7.41
CA LEU A 106 -1.76 -10.09 -8.62
C LEU A 106 -2.13 -8.67 -9.02
N ASP A 107 -3.40 -8.29 -8.90
CA ASP A 107 -3.91 -6.94 -9.16
C ASP A 107 -3.11 -5.89 -8.34
N SER A 108 -2.89 -6.17 -7.05
CA SER A 108 -2.04 -5.33 -6.19
C SER A 108 -0.56 -5.26 -6.60
N LEU A 109 -0.14 -6.13 -7.53
CA LEU A 109 1.24 -6.25 -7.99
C LEU A 109 1.46 -5.88 -9.46
N ILE A 110 0.40 -5.68 -10.26
CA ILE A 110 0.53 -5.92 -11.70
C ILE A 110 1.25 -4.82 -12.48
N ASP A 111 1.28 -3.60 -11.94
CA ASP A 111 1.97 -2.46 -12.56
C ASP A 111 3.44 -2.78 -12.93
N GLU A 112 4.04 -3.81 -12.32
CA GLU A 112 5.44 -4.18 -12.48
C GLU A 112 5.66 -5.71 -12.53
N ALA A 113 4.60 -6.51 -12.70
CA ALA A 113 4.66 -7.98 -12.71
C ALA A 113 4.97 -8.58 -14.10
N TYR A 114 5.35 -7.76 -15.08
CA TYR A 114 5.61 -8.22 -16.45
C TYR A 114 6.73 -9.27 -16.51
N ASP A 115 7.75 -9.15 -15.64
CA ASP A 115 8.86 -10.11 -15.60
C ASP A 115 8.45 -11.54 -15.17
N ILE A 116 7.30 -11.70 -14.51
CA ILE A 116 6.79 -13.00 -14.06
C ILE A 116 5.69 -13.56 -14.97
N LEU A 117 4.98 -12.68 -15.69
CA LEU A 117 3.90 -13.01 -16.62
C LEU A 117 4.47 -13.22 -18.03
N HIS A 118 4.22 -14.38 -18.62
CA HIS A 118 4.54 -14.60 -20.03
C HIS A 118 3.47 -13.97 -20.90
N ASN A 119 3.79 -12.79 -21.42
CA ASN A 119 2.86 -11.99 -22.21
C ASN A 119 2.77 -12.48 -23.66
N PHE A 120 1.58 -12.94 -24.06
CA PHE A 120 1.18 -13.22 -25.43
C PHE A 120 -0.03 -12.37 -25.87
N LEU A 121 -0.43 -11.39 -25.06
CA LEU A 121 -1.57 -10.51 -25.31
C LEU A 121 -1.23 -9.34 -26.24
N GLY A 122 0.05 -8.96 -26.32
CA GLY A 122 0.54 -7.93 -27.23
C GLY A 122 1.43 -6.91 -26.55
N SER A 123 0.97 -6.31 -25.45
CA SER A 123 1.75 -5.37 -24.62
C SER A 123 1.54 -5.58 -23.12
N ASP A 124 2.49 -5.07 -22.34
CA ASP A 124 2.48 -5.17 -20.88
C ASP A 124 1.29 -4.39 -20.28
N GLU A 125 0.94 -3.25 -20.88
CA GLU A 125 -0.23 -2.46 -20.52
C GLU A 125 -1.55 -3.23 -20.71
N GLU A 126 -1.66 -4.06 -21.75
CA GLU A 126 -2.84 -4.89 -21.98
C GLU A 126 -2.99 -5.98 -20.91
N VAL A 127 -1.86 -6.53 -20.44
CA VAL A 127 -1.84 -7.48 -19.32
C VAL A 127 -2.24 -6.80 -18.02
N ALA A 128 -1.67 -5.62 -17.70
CA ALA A 128 -2.05 -4.87 -16.50
C ALA A 128 -3.55 -4.53 -16.53
N LYS A 129 -4.05 -4.01 -17.65
CA LYS A 129 -5.48 -3.71 -17.83
C LYS A 129 -6.36 -4.93 -17.65
N LEU A 130 -5.95 -6.09 -18.17
CA LEU A 130 -6.70 -7.35 -18.03
C LEU A 130 -6.96 -7.71 -16.56
N PHE A 131 -5.91 -7.76 -15.73
CA PHE A 131 -6.09 -8.15 -14.34
C PHE A 131 -6.71 -7.05 -13.49
N ASN A 132 -6.45 -5.77 -13.79
CA ASN A 132 -7.14 -4.66 -13.12
C ASN A 132 -8.66 -4.75 -13.33
N GLU A 133 -9.10 -5.03 -14.56
CA GLU A 133 -10.52 -5.19 -14.87
C GLU A 133 -11.14 -6.45 -14.24
N ILE A 134 -10.42 -7.57 -14.19
CA ILE A 134 -10.93 -8.80 -13.55
C ILE A 134 -10.90 -8.70 -12.02
N GLY A 135 -9.89 -8.02 -11.47
CA GLY A 135 -9.67 -7.83 -10.04
C GLY A 135 -10.64 -6.85 -9.38
N THR A 136 -11.26 -5.98 -10.18
CA THR A 136 -12.27 -5.03 -9.74
C THR A 136 -13.45 -5.76 -9.07
N ASP A 137 -13.86 -5.29 -7.89
CA ASP A 137 -14.99 -5.82 -7.10
C ASP A 137 -14.87 -7.31 -6.69
N LEU A 138 -13.66 -7.87 -6.72
CA LEU A 138 -13.38 -9.16 -6.11
C LEU A 138 -13.29 -9.05 -4.59
N VAL A 139 -13.87 -10.03 -3.89
CA VAL A 139 -13.76 -10.18 -2.44
C VAL A 139 -12.88 -11.40 -2.18
N PRO A 140 -11.56 -11.24 -2.00
CA PRO A 140 -10.66 -12.36 -1.81
C PRO A 140 -10.84 -12.99 -0.43
N ASN A 141 -10.47 -14.27 -0.32
CA ASN A 141 -10.22 -14.89 0.96
C ASN A 141 -8.86 -14.44 1.49
N ILE A 142 -8.94 -13.55 2.46
CA ILE A 142 -7.82 -12.88 3.09
C ILE A 142 -6.85 -13.84 3.81
N GLU A 143 -7.32 -15.03 4.19
CA GLU A 143 -6.51 -16.01 4.92
C GLU A 143 -5.53 -16.77 4.02
N ILE A 144 -5.82 -16.92 2.72
CA ILE A 144 -5.00 -17.76 1.80
C ILE A 144 -3.55 -17.29 1.71
N TYR A 145 -3.34 -15.97 1.70
CA TYR A 145 -2.00 -15.38 1.58
C TYR A 145 -1.63 -14.53 2.81
N LYS A 146 -2.33 -14.69 3.93
CA LYS A 146 -2.10 -13.88 5.14
C LYS A 146 -0.64 -13.93 5.59
N ASP A 147 -0.07 -15.13 5.66
CA ASP A 147 1.32 -15.32 6.10
C ASP A 147 2.30 -14.63 5.15
N VAL A 148 2.12 -14.82 3.84
CA VAL A 148 2.95 -14.16 2.81
C VAL A 148 2.86 -12.64 2.93
N ARG A 149 1.65 -12.09 3.06
CA ARG A 149 1.42 -10.65 3.21
C ARG A 149 2.10 -10.12 4.48
N SER A 150 2.00 -10.86 5.58
CA SER A 150 2.62 -10.52 6.87
C SER A 150 4.15 -10.54 6.79
N GLU A 151 4.74 -11.54 6.14
CA GLU A 151 6.19 -11.62 5.94
C GLU A 151 6.73 -10.47 5.07
N ILE A 152 6.02 -10.14 3.98
CA ILE A 152 6.34 -8.98 3.13
C ILE A 152 6.29 -7.70 3.96
N GLN A 153 5.20 -7.48 4.70
CA GLN A 153 5.00 -6.30 5.53
C GLN A 153 6.11 -6.15 6.57
N LYS A 154 6.43 -7.22 7.30
CA LYS A 154 7.48 -7.22 8.30
C LYS A 154 8.85 -6.89 7.71
N HIS A 155 9.15 -7.42 6.52
CA HIS A 155 10.40 -7.10 5.82
C HIS A 155 10.42 -5.64 5.36
N TYR A 156 9.31 -5.17 4.78
CA TYR A 156 9.14 -3.80 4.31
C TYR A 156 9.31 -2.78 5.44
N GLU A 157 8.61 -2.96 6.57
CA GLU A 157 8.71 -2.06 7.73
C GLU A 157 10.12 -2.05 8.32
N SER A 158 10.74 -3.22 8.48
CA SER A 158 12.12 -3.30 8.98
C SER A 158 13.10 -2.55 8.07
N LYS A 159 12.91 -2.66 6.75
CA LYS A 159 13.70 -1.94 5.74
C LYS A 159 13.46 -0.44 5.77
N TRP A 160 12.20 -0.03 5.75
CA TRP A 160 11.78 1.35 5.77
C TRP A 160 12.32 2.07 7.01
N MET A 161 12.18 1.47 8.19
CA MET A 161 12.71 2.02 9.44
C MET A 161 14.24 2.10 9.43
N THR A 162 14.93 1.10 8.88
CA THR A 162 16.40 1.13 8.76
C THR A 162 16.85 2.25 7.81
N TRP A 163 16.19 2.39 6.65
CA TRP A 163 16.51 3.41 5.67
C TRP A 163 16.28 4.82 6.23
N ILE A 164 15.14 5.02 6.91
CA ILE A 164 14.86 6.27 7.64
C ILE A 164 15.98 6.56 8.63
N ALA A 165 16.37 5.57 9.46
CA ALA A 165 17.44 5.76 10.45
C ALA A 165 18.79 6.14 9.79
N GLN A 166 19.12 5.54 8.64
CA GLN A 166 20.33 5.89 7.88
C GLN A 166 20.26 7.30 7.30
N VAL A 167 19.13 7.69 6.70
CA VAL A 167 18.96 9.06 6.17
C VAL A 167 19.06 10.09 7.29
N PHE A 168 18.49 9.82 8.46
CA PHE A 168 18.69 10.67 9.63
C PHE A 168 20.16 10.73 10.07
N HIS A 169 20.88 9.62 10.04
CA HIS A 169 22.30 9.61 10.41
C HIS A 169 23.20 10.30 9.39
N ASP A 170 22.98 10.10 8.09
CA ASP A 170 23.89 10.56 7.02
C ASP A 170 23.55 11.99 6.56
N HIS A 171 22.28 12.37 6.57
CA HIS A 171 21.82 13.69 6.10
C HIS A 171 21.58 14.66 7.26
N PHE A 172 21.19 14.14 8.42
CA PHE A 172 20.96 14.91 9.65
C PHE A 172 21.94 14.49 10.76
N SER A 173 23.18 14.17 10.36
CA SER A 173 24.29 13.69 11.22
C SER A 173 24.54 14.52 12.47
N SER A 174 24.09 15.78 12.43
CA SER A 174 24.05 16.66 13.58
C SER A 174 22.60 17.05 13.86
N PRO A 175 22.09 16.83 15.08
CA PRO A 175 20.83 17.42 15.54
C PRO A 175 20.76 18.93 15.22
N TRP A 176 21.92 19.60 15.20
CA TRP A 176 22.08 21.00 14.84
C TRP A 176 21.69 21.32 13.40
N THR A 177 21.99 20.46 12.42
CA THR A 177 21.61 20.69 11.02
C THR A 177 20.10 20.58 10.83
N PHE A 178 19.46 19.64 11.54
CA PHE A 178 18.01 19.51 11.57
C PHE A 178 17.34 20.75 12.19
N ILE A 179 17.83 21.21 13.35
CA ILE A 179 17.32 22.42 14.01
C ILE A 179 17.55 23.66 13.13
N ALA A 180 18.71 23.77 12.47
CA ALA A 180 19.02 24.88 11.57
C ALA A 180 18.11 24.91 10.34
N PHE A 181 17.81 23.75 9.73
CA PHE A 181 16.88 23.65 8.61
C PHE A 181 15.47 24.12 9.01
N PHE A 182 14.94 23.62 10.12
CA PHE A 182 13.64 24.05 10.63
C PHE A 182 13.64 25.52 11.08
N GLY A 183 14.74 26.00 11.67
CA GLY A 183 14.92 27.41 12.02
C GLY A 183 14.89 28.32 10.79
N ALA A 184 15.56 27.93 9.70
CA ALA A 184 15.52 28.67 8.43
C ALA A 184 14.12 28.68 7.80
N LEU A 185 13.42 27.53 7.82
CA LEU A 185 12.04 27.43 7.34
C LEU A 185 11.09 28.33 8.14
N LEU A 186 11.22 28.32 9.48
CA LEU A 186 10.44 29.17 10.38
C LEU A 186 10.74 30.66 10.14
N ALA A 187 12.02 31.03 10.01
CA ALA A 187 12.43 32.40 9.71
C ALA A 187 11.86 32.87 8.36
N LEU A 188 11.85 32.01 7.34
CA LEU A 188 11.27 32.30 6.04
C LEU A 188 9.75 32.50 6.13
N ALA A 189 9.05 31.64 6.88
CA ALA A 189 7.62 31.80 7.14
C ALA A 189 7.30 33.11 7.88
N LEU A 190 8.10 33.48 8.89
CA LEU A 190 7.98 34.76 9.59
C LEU A 190 8.24 35.94 8.66
N THR A 191 9.22 35.85 7.77
CA THR A 191 9.54 36.90 6.79
C THR A 191 8.39 37.12 5.81
N ILE A 192 7.79 36.04 5.31
CA ILE A 192 6.59 36.11 4.46
C ILE A 192 5.45 36.80 5.22
N THR A 193 5.24 36.41 6.48
CA THR A 193 4.19 36.98 7.34
C THR A 193 4.43 38.48 7.60
N GLN A 194 5.66 38.87 7.94
CA GLN A 194 6.03 40.28 8.13
C GLN A 194 5.84 41.10 6.85
N THR A 195 6.25 40.56 5.70
CA THR A 195 6.08 41.21 4.39
C THR A 195 4.59 41.39 4.07
N TRP A 196 3.76 40.39 4.34
CA TRP A 196 2.32 40.48 4.18
C TRP A 196 1.72 41.61 5.03
N TYR A 197 2.10 41.70 6.31
CA TYR A 197 1.59 42.74 7.19
C TYR A 197 2.11 44.13 6.80
N ALA A 198 3.35 44.25 6.34
CA ALA A 198 3.90 45.52 5.87
C ALA A 198 3.19 46.02 4.61
N VAL A 199 2.87 45.13 3.67
CA VAL A 199 2.14 45.48 2.44
C VAL A 199 0.67 45.79 2.72
N ASN A 200 0.03 45.06 3.64
CA ASN A 200 -1.38 45.25 4.00
C ASN A 200 -1.57 46.10 5.26
N SER A 201 -0.55 46.87 5.66
CA SER A 201 -0.66 47.78 6.80
C SER A 201 -1.68 48.87 6.49
N PRO A 202 -2.64 49.14 7.41
CA PRO A 202 -3.54 50.27 7.23
C PRO A 202 -2.72 51.57 7.15
N PRO A 203 -3.14 52.54 6.32
CA PRO A 203 -2.42 53.79 6.16
C PRO A 203 -2.24 54.48 7.51
N GLY A 204 -1.03 54.98 7.75
CA GLY A 204 -0.69 55.70 8.96
C GLY A 204 -1.45 57.03 9.06
N PRO A 205 -1.50 57.65 10.25
CA PRO A 205 -2.17 58.94 10.45
C PRO A 205 -1.66 60.05 9.51
N CYS A 206 -0.42 59.92 9.03
CA CYS A 206 0.25 60.89 8.17
C CYS A 206 -0.08 60.72 6.68
N ASP A 207 -0.58 59.56 6.25
CA ASP A 207 -0.84 59.26 4.83
C ASP A 207 -2.09 59.99 4.32
N ASN A 208 -2.99 60.37 5.23
CA ASN A 208 -4.19 61.15 4.94
C ASN A 208 -3.90 62.65 4.71
N PHE A 209 -2.73 63.14 5.11
CA PHE A 209 -2.36 64.54 4.92
C PHE A 209 -1.77 64.84 3.53
N CYS A 210 -1.35 63.81 2.79
CA CYS A 210 -0.72 63.98 1.47
C CYS A 210 -1.71 63.85 0.28
N LYS A 211 -3.02 63.76 0.54
CA LYS A 211 -4.08 63.58 -0.47
C LYS A 211 -4.90 64.84 -0.80
N THR A 212 -4.46 66.02 -0.38
CA THR A 212 -5.09 67.32 -0.73
C THR A 212 -4.22 68.08 -1.71
#